data_AF-Q8M1D3-F1
#
_entry.id   AF-Q8M1D3-F1
#
_cell.length_a   1.000
_cell.length_b   1.000
_cell.length_c   1.000
_cell.angle_alpha   90.00
_cell.angle_beta   90.00
_cell.angle_gamma   90.00
#
_symmetry.space_group_name_H-M   'P 1'
#
loop_
_entity.id
_entity.type
_entity.pdbx_description
1 polymer ?
#
loop_
_entity_poly.entity_id
_entity_poly.type
_entity_poly.pdbx_seq_one_letter_code
_entity_poly.pdbx_strand_id
1 'polypeptide(L)'
;MGKIQKIVLEAKGLSAGNQKFFLISDHAPKHRKPKSQTEFAYFLAGLLEGAGCFTENRLEIKFQKSNLSNAFFVKKMIGFGQVQNNKYILYHKIGLRKVITLLNGKMSTDSLLSNHYLAGFTDATGYFYIRITTSKKIILEYNLKFTSKNLTIIKKIQQVFGGSIWVAAQHNKVKQSYLLANCSIPKEDELLLCAKNDTPANRIYEYSSNEAYRIINYFDRFHCNSPSKLVGFFKWRKVYRILQRNEHLTLKGFDKVLRIKRMEYND
;
A
#
# COMPACT_ATOMS: atom_id res chain seq x y z
N MET A 1 -5.85 31.84 -9.38
CA MET A 1 -6.61 30.58 -9.17
C MET A 1 -6.94 29.84 -10.48
N GLY A 2 -6.08 29.88 -11.51
CA GLY A 2 -6.48 29.52 -12.89
C GLY A 2 -5.66 28.43 -13.59
N LYS A 3 -5.02 27.48 -12.89
CA LYS A 3 -4.26 26.39 -13.56
C LYS A 3 -4.55 24.97 -13.07
N ILE A 4 -5.28 24.79 -11.96
CA ILE A 4 -5.60 23.46 -11.41
C ILE A 4 -6.98 22.95 -11.88
N GLN A 5 -7.90 23.82 -12.28
CA GLN A 5 -9.23 23.41 -12.77
C GLN A 5 -9.25 22.90 -14.23
N LYS A 6 -8.17 23.06 -15.00
CA LYS A 6 -8.14 22.70 -16.43
C LYS A 6 -7.81 21.23 -16.73
N ILE A 7 -7.32 20.47 -15.73
CA ILE A 7 -6.99 19.04 -15.91
C ILE A 7 -8.21 18.11 -15.70
N VAL A 8 -9.34 18.64 -15.23
CA VAL A 8 -10.51 17.83 -14.85
C VAL A 8 -11.58 17.72 -15.96
N LEU A 9 -11.49 18.49 -17.06
CA LEU A 9 -12.61 18.64 -18.01
C LEU A 9 -12.45 18.04 -19.42
N GLU A 10 -11.33 17.42 -19.77
CA GLU A 10 -11.13 16.90 -21.15
C GLU A 10 -10.81 15.39 -21.21
N ALA A 11 -11.55 14.57 -20.48
CA ALA A 11 -11.65 13.15 -20.78
C ALA A 11 -13.05 12.84 -21.34
N LYS A 12 -13.20 12.97 -22.66
CA LYS A 12 -14.37 12.53 -23.42
C LYS A 12 -14.59 11.03 -23.17
N GLY A 13 -15.52 10.73 -22.28
CA GLY A 13 -15.98 9.36 -22.00
C GLY A 13 -16.99 8.95 -23.06
N LEU A 14 -16.62 7.98 -23.89
CA LEU A 14 -17.59 7.15 -24.58
C LEU A 14 -18.19 6.15 -23.58
N SER A 15 -19.51 6.21 -23.44
CA SER A 15 -20.30 5.40 -22.52
C SER A 15 -20.79 4.10 -23.18
N ALA A 16 -20.69 2.99 -22.45
CA ALA A 16 -21.80 2.09 -22.14
C ALA A 16 -21.36 1.10 -21.04
N GLY A 17 -22.05 1.09 -19.88
CA GLY A 17 -21.93 0.03 -18.85
C GLY A 17 -21.16 0.37 -17.56
N ASN A 18 -21.67 1.30 -16.73
CA ASN A 18 -21.56 1.34 -15.25
C ASN A 18 -20.22 1.11 -14.50
N GLN A 19 -19.07 1.47 -15.08
CA GLN A 19 -17.90 1.95 -14.33
C GLN A 19 -17.08 2.89 -15.23
N LYS A 20 -16.97 4.17 -14.86
CA LYS A 20 -16.19 5.15 -15.65
C LYS A 20 -14.70 4.93 -15.37
N PHE A 21 -14.02 4.22 -16.25
CA PHE A 21 -12.56 4.10 -16.21
C PHE A 21 -11.90 5.32 -16.87
N PHE A 22 -10.83 5.80 -16.26
CA PHE A 22 -10.00 6.87 -16.81
C PHE A 22 -8.86 6.25 -17.63
N LEU A 23 -8.40 6.96 -18.66
CA LEU A 23 -7.35 6.45 -19.53
C LEU A 23 -5.99 6.43 -18.82
N ILE A 24 -5.29 5.30 -18.85
CA ILE A 24 -3.87 5.19 -18.48
C ILE A 24 -3.02 4.74 -19.68
N SER A 25 -1.73 5.05 -19.63
CA SER A 25 -0.77 4.68 -20.68
C SER A 25 -0.64 3.16 -20.85
N ASP A 26 -0.52 2.73 -22.10
CA ASP A 26 -0.29 1.34 -22.46
C ASP A 26 1.08 0.83 -22.01
N HIS A 27 2.07 1.72 -21.96
CA HIS A 27 3.40 1.40 -21.51
C HIS A 27 3.49 1.59 -19.99
N ALA A 28 3.78 0.51 -19.28
CA ALA A 28 4.13 0.61 -17.87
C ALA A 28 5.49 1.33 -17.74
N PRO A 29 5.65 2.27 -16.81
CA PRO A 29 6.94 2.89 -16.54
C PRO A 29 8.01 1.84 -16.21
N LYS A 30 9.24 2.07 -16.66
CA LYS A 30 10.37 1.24 -16.26
C LYS A 30 10.57 1.39 -14.75
N HIS A 31 10.63 0.26 -14.04
CA HIS A 31 10.84 0.25 -12.59
C HIS A 31 12.09 1.05 -12.19
N ARG A 32 11.95 1.87 -11.13
CA ARG A 32 13.03 2.68 -10.56
C ARG A 32 12.90 2.68 -9.04
N LYS A 33 13.96 2.23 -8.37
CA LYS A 33 14.12 2.42 -6.92
C LYS A 33 14.51 3.88 -6.62
N PRO A 34 14.24 4.39 -5.40
CA PRO A 34 14.73 5.68 -4.94
C PRO A 34 16.25 5.82 -5.16
N LYS A 35 16.66 6.91 -5.81
CA LYS A 35 18.07 7.18 -6.13
C LYS A 35 18.65 8.29 -5.29
N SER A 36 17.88 9.36 -5.06
CA SER A 36 18.35 10.49 -4.25
C SER A 36 18.17 10.20 -2.75
N GLN A 37 18.94 10.91 -1.93
CA GLN A 37 18.81 10.83 -0.48
C GLN A 37 17.39 11.18 -0.01
N THR A 38 16.78 12.20 -0.61
CA THR A 38 15.41 12.65 -0.28
C THR A 38 14.36 11.61 -0.65
N GLU A 39 14.44 11.04 -1.85
CA GLU A 39 13.53 9.96 -2.27
C GLU A 39 13.65 8.76 -1.34
N PHE A 40 14.87 8.34 -1.04
CA PHE A 40 15.13 7.23 -0.12
C PHE A 40 14.62 7.54 1.28
N ALA A 41 14.75 8.77 1.76
CA ALA A 41 14.31 9.16 3.08
C ALA A 41 12.78 9.11 3.23
N TYR A 42 12.02 9.54 2.22
CA TYR A 42 10.56 9.36 2.22
C TYR A 42 10.16 7.88 2.15
N PHE A 43 10.80 7.11 1.27
CA PHE A 43 10.59 5.66 1.19
C PHE A 43 10.86 4.97 2.54
N LEU A 44 11.98 5.29 3.18
CA LEU A 44 12.38 4.73 4.47
C LEU A 44 11.40 5.12 5.58
N ALA A 45 10.88 6.35 5.58
CA ALA A 45 9.86 6.78 6.54
C ALA A 45 8.60 5.91 6.46
N GLY A 46 8.05 5.72 5.26
CA GLY A 46 6.88 4.86 5.09
C GLY A 46 7.14 3.41 5.46
N LEU A 47 8.31 2.87 5.08
CA LEU A 47 8.71 1.51 5.42
C LEU A 47 8.82 1.31 6.94
N LEU A 48 9.37 2.30 7.65
CA LEU A 48 9.52 2.27 9.11
C LEU A 48 8.20 2.44 9.85
N GLU A 49 7.30 3.32 9.38
CA GLU A 49 5.97 3.43 9.97
C GLU A 49 5.17 2.13 9.80
N GLY A 50 5.38 1.39 8.70
CA GLY A 50 4.70 0.12 8.45
C GLY A 50 5.32 -1.13 9.12
N ALA A 51 6.65 -1.21 9.21
CA ALA A 51 7.35 -2.43 9.66
C ALA A 51 8.62 -2.17 10.51
N GLY A 52 8.88 -0.92 10.88
CA GLY A 52 10.03 -0.54 11.70
C GLY A 52 9.80 -0.79 13.19
N CYS A 53 10.86 -1.20 13.87
CA CYS A 53 10.90 -1.34 15.31
C CYS A 53 12.18 -0.67 15.83
N PHE A 54 12.00 0.41 16.60
CA PHE A 54 13.09 1.04 17.34
C PHE A 54 13.08 0.52 18.77
N THR A 55 14.26 0.15 19.27
CA THR A 55 14.53 0.04 20.71
C THR A 55 15.56 1.12 21.08
N GLU A 56 15.96 1.18 22.35
CA GLU A 56 16.91 2.19 22.85
C GLU A 56 18.19 2.32 22.02
N ASN A 57 18.73 1.20 21.52
CA ASN A 57 20.03 1.15 20.85
C ASN A 57 20.03 0.40 19.50
N ARG A 58 18.84 0.04 18.97
CA ARG A 58 18.77 -0.61 17.67
C ARG A 58 17.51 -0.26 16.88
N LEU A 59 17.66 -0.36 15.57
CA LEU A 59 16.57 -0.35 14.61
C LEU A 59 16.47 -1.72 13.94
N GLU A 60 15.27 -2.28 13.90
CA GLU A 60 14.92 -3.48 13.17
C GLU A 60 13.85 -3.19 12.11
N ILE A 61 13.98 -3.78 10.93
CA ILE A 61 12.93 -3.81 9.91
C ILE A 61 12.77 -5.26 9.47
N LYS A 62 11.57 -5.82 9.64
CA LYS A 62 11.26 -7.18 9.20
C LYS A 62 10.78 -7.16 7.75
N PHE A 63 11.34 -8.04 6.93
CA PHE A 63 10.94 -8.25 5.55
C PHE A 63 10.34 -9.64 5.36
N GLN A 64 9.48 -9.78 4.36
CA GLN A 64 9.09 -11.09 3.85
C GLN A 64 10.30 -11.75 3.16
N LYS A 65 10.40 -13.08 3.24
CA LYS A 65 11.51 -13.84 2.64
C LYS A 65 11.65 -13.56 1.13
N SER A 66 10.53 -13.45 0.41
CA SER A 66 10.49 -13.10 -1.02
C SER A 66 10.95 -11.67 -1.34
N ASN A 67 11.09 -10.81 -0.33
CA ASN A 67 11.45 -9.39 -0.47
C ASN A 67 12.81 -9.05 0.17
N LEU A 68 13.67 -10.04 0.42
CA LEU A 68 15.01 -9.86 1.00
C LEU A 68 15.88 -8.86 0.23
N SER A 69 15.71 -8.76 -1.09
CA SER A 69 16.44 -7.78 -1.92
C SER A 69 16.18 -6.33 -1.50
N ASN A 70 15.02 -6.05 -0.88
CA ASN A 70 14.69 -4.73 -0.33
C ASN A 70 15.48 -4.45 0.97
N ALA A 71 15.71 -5.46 1.80
CA ALA A 71 16.56 -5.34 2.99
C ALA A 71 18.01 -4.98 2.63
N PHE A 72 18.57 -5.64 1.61
CA PHE A 72 19.91 -5.31 1.11
C PHE A 72 19.98 -3.92 0.47
N PHE A 73 18.91 -3.47 -0.20
CA PHE A 73 18.80 -2.10 -0.69
C PHE A 73 18.84 -1.08 0.46
N VAL A 74 18.04 -1.29 1.51
CA VAL A 74 18.05 -0.42 2.70
C VAL A 74 19.43 -0.39 3.36
N LYS A 75 20.07 -1.56 3.55
CA LYS A 75 21.45 -1.66 4.06
C LYS A 75 22.43 -0.84 3.21
N LYS A 76 22.37 -0.97 1.88
CA LYS A 76 23.23 -0.23 0.96
C LYS A 76 23.05 1.29 1.07
N MET A 77 21.81 1.76 1.13
CA MET A 77 21.50 3.20 1.19
C MET A 77 21.90 3.83 2.53
N ILE A 78 21.71 3.10 3.63
CA ILE A 78 22.14 3.56 4.96
C ILE A 78 23.67 3.45 5.09
N GLY A 79 24.30 2.43 4.51
CA GLY A 79 25.74 2.18 4.59
C GLY A 79 26.17 1.53 5.92
N PHE A 80 25.21 1.18 6.77
CA PHE A 80 25.41 0.53 8.06
C PHE A 80 24.39 -0.60 8.26
N GLY A 81 24.59 -1.40 9.30
CA GLY A 81 23.67 -2.47 9.68
C GLY A 81 23.95 -3.79 8.95
N GLN A 82 23.17 -4.80 9.30
CA GLN A 82 23.30 -6.17 8.81
C GLN A 82 21.93 -6.72 8.41
N VAL A 83 21.91 -7.73 7.54
CA VAL A 83 20.69 -8.44 7.16
C VAL A 83 20.81 -9.87 7.68
N GLN A 84 19.93 -10.26 8.60
CA GLN A 84 19.92 -11.59 9.23
C GLN A 84 18.47 -12.03 9.47
N ASN A 85 18.15 -13.31 9.22
CA ASN A 85 16.82 -13.88 9.48
C ASN A 85 15.64 -13.07 8.89
N ASN A 86 15.79 -12.60 7.65
CA ASN A 86 14.82 -11.72 6.97
C ASN A 86 14.58 -10.37 7.66
N LYS A 87 15.52 -9.92 8.49
CA LYS A 87 15.50 -8.61 9.11
C LYS A 87 16.70 -7.79 8.66
N TYR A 88 16.47 -6.50 8.43
CA TYR A 88 17.54 -5.50 8.51
C TYR A 88 17.68 -5.08 9.97
N ILE A 89 18.90 -5.07 10.49
CA ILE A 89 19.20 -4.75 11.88
C ILE A 89 20.34 -3.73 11.93
N LEU A 90 20.16 -2.65 12.68
CA LEU A 90 21.11 -1.56 12.80
C LEU A 90 21.36 -1.21 14.27
N TYR A 91 22.57 -1.49 14.74
CA TYR A 91 23.08 -1.10 16.07
C TYR A 91 24.08 0.07 16.01
N HIS A 92 24.63 0.35 14.82
CA HIS A 92 25.73 1.27 14.67
C HIS A 92 25.31 2.71 14.99
N LYS A 93 25.92 3.35 16.01
CA LYS A 93 25.55 4.68 16.49
C LYS A 93 25.50 5.75 15.39
N ILE A 94 26.50 5.79 14.51
CA ILE A 94 26.53 6.72 13.37
C ILE A 94 25.40 6.40 12.37
N GLY A 95 25.11 5.12 12.17
CA GLY A 95 24.03 4.69 11.28
C GLY A 95 22.66 5.07 11.83
N LEU A 96 22.43 4.89 13.14
CA LEU A 96 21.20 5.34 13.80
C LEU A 96 21.04 6.86 13.69
N ARG A 97 22.10 7.63 13.95
CA ARG A 97 22.11 9.08 13.74
C ARG A 97 21.76 9.44 12.30
N LYS A 98 22.36 8.76 11.32
CA LYS A 98 22.05 8.96 9.89
C LYS A 98 20.57 8.68 9.59
N VAL A 99 19.99 7.61 10.13
CA VAL A 99 18.56 7.31 9.97
C VAL A 99 17.70 8.42 10.58
N ILE A 100 17.97 8.85 11.81
CA ILE A 100 17.22 9.93 12.46
C ILE A 100 17.28 11.21 11.62
N THR A 101 18.47 11.59 11.12
CA THR A 101 18.66 12.74 10.23
C THR A 101 17.88 12.59 8.93
N LEU A 102 17.87 11.40 8.32
CA LEU A 102 17.09 11.14 7.10
C LEU A 102 15.60 11.34 7.37
N LEU A 103 15.07 10.82 8.47
CA LEU A 103 13.64 10.82 8.77
C LEU A 103 13.09 12.18 9.22
N ASN A 104 13.96 13.10 9.63
CA ASN A 104 13.53 14.40 10.12
C ASN A 104 12.63 15.12 9.09
N GLY A 105 11.42 15.47 9.51
CA GLY A 105 10.37 16.12 8.70
C GLY A 105 9.67 15.22 7.66
N LYS A 106 9.89 13.90 7.65
CA LYS A 106 9.35 12.99 6.60
C LYS A 106 8.35 11.97 7.09
N MET A 107 8.22 11.82 8.41
CA MET A 107 7.21 10.98 9.05
C MET A 107 5.85 11.68 9.00
N SER A 108 4.76 10.94 8.78
CA SER A 108 3.38 11.47 8.78
C SER A 108 3.16 12.70 7.88
N THR A 109 3.81 12.72 6.71
CA THR A 109 3.78 13.85 5.76
C THR A 109 2.37 14.14 5.19
N ASP A 110 2.06 15.42 4.95
CA ASP A 110 0.82 15.85 4.29
C ASP A 110 0.83 15.60 2.78
N SER A 111 2.02 15.51 2.17
CA SER A 111 2.15 15.39 0.71
C SER A 111 2.31 13.94 0.27
N LEU A 112 1.38 13.07 0.64
CA LEU A 112 1.41 11.64 0.28
C LEU A 112 1.50 11.36 -1.23
N LEU A 113 0.99 12.27 -2.06
CA LEU A 113 0.95 12.13 -3.52
C LEU A 113 2.23 12.53 -4.25
N SER A 114 3.19 13.14 -3.57
CA SER A 114 4.34 13.80 -4.22
C SER A 114 5.69 13.14 -3.90
N ASN A 115 5.70 12.06 -3.12
CA ASN A 115 6.92 11.42 -2.68
C ASN A 115 6.76 9.90 -2.49
N HIS A 116 7.87 9.24 -2.13
CA HIS A 116 7.96 7.78 -2.01
C HIS A 116 7.42 7.19 -0.71
N TYR A 117 6.81 8.00 0.17
CA TYR A 117 6.33 7.56 1.47
C TYR A 117 5.36 6.38 1.36
N LEU A 118 4.28 6.54 0.56
CA LEU A 118 3.27 5.49 0.45
C LEU A 118 3.86 4.23 -0.19
N ALA A 119 4.79 4.34 -1.15
CA ALA A 119 5.50 3.18 -1.69
C ALA A 119 6.27 2.38 -0.62
N GLY A 120 6.93 3.06 0.33
CA GLY A 120 7.58 2.41 1.47
C GLY A 120 6.59 1.75 2.42
N PHE A 121 5.48 2.42 2.70
CA PHE A 121 4.42 1.89 3.56
C PHE A 121 3.74 0.65 2.93
N THR A 122 3.46 0.69 1.63
CA THR A 122 2.94 -0.45 0.87
C THR A 122 3.91 -1.62 0.84
N ASP A 123 5.21 -1.36 0.73
CA ASP A 123 6.23 -2.41 0.80
C ASP A 123 6.24 -3.15 2.14
N ALA A 124 5.92 -2.44 3.23
CA ALA A 124 5.79 -3.02 4.55
C ALA A 124 4.50 -3.83 4.72
N THR A 125 3.34 -3.27 4.35
CA THR A 125 2.05 -3.84 4.79
C THR A 125 0.99 -3.97 3.70
N GLY A 126 1.21 -3.39 2.53
CA GLY A 126 0.20 -3.26 1.47
C GLY A 126 0.14 -4.45 0.53
N TYR A 127 -0.96 -4.57 -0.20
CA TYR A 127 -1.10 -5.54 -1.29
C TYR A 127 -2.14 -5.08 -2.32
N PHE A 128 -2.01 -5.56 -3.55
CA PHE A 128 -2.93 -5.31 -4.65
C PHE A 128 -3.71 -6.60 -4.89
N TYR A 129 -5.03 -6.51 -4.94
CA TYR A 129 -5.91 -7.66 -5.06
C TYR A 129 -6.90 -7.48 -6.21
N ILE A 130 -7.03 -8.53 -7.02
CA ILE A 130 -8.05 -8.61 -8.06
C ILE A 130 -9.20 -9.46 -7.52
N ARG A 131 -10.32 -8.85 -7.15
CA ARG A 131 -11.52 -9.57 -6.72
C ARG A 131 -12.43 -9.82 -7.92
N ILE A 132 -12.95 -11.04 -8.02
CA ILE A 132 -13.98 -11.41 -9.01
C ILE A 132 -15.19 -11.90 -8.23
N THR A 133 -16.35 -11.27 -8.43
CA THR A 133 -17.60 -11.64 -7.76
C THR A 133 -18.22 -12.89 -8.39
N THR A 134 -19.21 -13.47 -7.72
CA THR A 134 -20.06 -14.54 -8.28
C THR A 134 -20.76 -14.09 -9.58
N SER A 135 -21.14 -12.82 -9.66
CA SER A 135 -21.66 -12.17 -10.87
C SER A 135 -20.59 -11.84 -11.93
N LYS A 136 -19.37 -12.38 -11.80
CA LYS A 136 -18.22 -12.14 -12.70
C LYS A 136 -17.77 -10.68 -12.80
N LYS A 137 -18.20 -9.82 -11.89
CA LYS A 137 -17.71 -8.44 -11.81
C LYS A 137 -16.27 -8.44 -11.30
N ILE A 138 -15.38 -7.76 -12.01
CA ILE A 138 -13.99 -7.59 -11.63
C ILE A 138 -13.84 -6.30 -10.83
N ILE A 139 -13.20 -6.38 -9.67
CA ILE A 139 -12.96 -5.27 -8.76
C ILE A 139 -11.48 -5.26 -8.40
N LEU A 140 -10.89 -4.09 -8.47
CA LEU A 140 -9.48 -3.85 -8.22
C LEU A 140 -9.33 -3.18 -6.86
N GLU A 141 -8.76 -3.91 -5.90
CA GLU A 141 -8.68 -3.47 -4.50
C GLU A 141 -7.21 -3.25 -4.11
N TYR A 142 -6.89 -2.07 -3.62
CA TYR A 142 -5.64 -1.76 -2.96
C TYR A 142 -5.85 -1.81 -1.45
N ASN A 143 -5.07 -2.64 -0.77
CA ASN A 143 -5.29 -2.93 0.63
C ASN A 143 -4.03 -2.65 1.46
N LEU A 144 -4.22 -2.25 2.71
CA LEU A 144 -3.17 -2.03 3.70
C LEU A 144 -3.56 -2.68 5.01
N LYS A 145 -2.63 -3.40 5.63
CA LYS A 145 -2.79 -3.90 7.00
C LYS A 145 -2.05 -2.98 7.97
N PHE A 146 -2.64 -2.68 9.11
CA PHE A 146 -2.04 -1.74 10.05
C PHE A 146 -2.54 -1.96 11.48
N THR A 147 -1.86 -1.34 12.45
CA THR A 147 -2.31 -1.31 13.85
C THR A 147 -2.79 0.09 14.22
N SER A 148 -3.41 0.25 15.40
CA SER A 148 -3.88 1.56 15.87
C SER A 148 -2.80 2.66 15.86
N LYS A 149 -1.50 2.30 15.93
CA LYS A 149 -0.36 3.21 15.80
C LYS A 149 -0.30 3.97 14.47
N ASN A 150 -0.85 3.40 13.39
CA ASN A 150 -0.81 3.97 12.05
C ASN A 150 -2.13 4.67 11.67
N LEU A 151 -3.08 4.82 12.60
CA LEU A 151 -4.41 5.31 12.26
C LEU A 151 -4.38 6.70 11.61
N THR A 152 -3.52 7.60 12.10
CA THR A 152 -3.37 8.96 11.54
C THR A 152 -2.97 8.92 10.07
N ILE A 153 -1.98 8.12 9.70
CA ILE A 153 -1.52 8.03 8.31
C ILE A 153 -2.55 7.34 7.41
N ILE A 154 -3.24 6.31 7.91
CA ILE A 154 -4.32 5.64 7.15
C ILE A 154 -5.46 6.60 6.86
N LYS A 155 -5.84 7.47 7.81
CA LYS A 155 -6.85 8.52 7.57
C LYS A 155 -6.41 9.48 6.46
N LYS A 156 -5.14 9.90 6.44
CA LYS A 156 -4.61 10.72 5.34
C LYS A 156 -4.66 9.97 3.99
N ILE A 157 -4.29 8.69 3.97
CA ILE A 157 -4.40 7.83 2.78
C ILE A 157 -5.86 7.75 2.32
N GLN A 158 -6.81 7.56 3.25
CA GLN A 158 -8.23 7.51 2.96
C GLN A 158 -8.76 8.82 2.38
N GLN A 159 -8.33 9.97 2.90
CA GLN A 159 -8.71 11.28 2.35
C GLN A 159 -8.25 11.45 0.89
N VAL A 160 -7.08 10.92 0.55
CA VAL A 160 -6.48 11.05 -0.80
C VAL A 160 -7.04 10.01 -1.78
N PHE A 161 -7.13 8.76 -1.34
CA PHE A 161 -7.42 7.59 -2.16
C PHE A 161 -8.80 6.99 -1.89
N GLY A 162 -9.66 7.67 -1.13
CA GLY A 162 -10.98 7.15 -0.73
C GLY A 162 -10.87 5.84 0.04
N GLY A 163 -11.90 5.01 -0.06
CA GLY A 163 -11.92 3.67 0.53
C GLY A 163 -12.43 3.60 1.96
N SER A 164 -12.34 2.41 2.53
CA SER A 164 -12.95 2.04 3.79
C SER A 164 -11.93 1.39 4.72
N ILE A 165 -12.15 1.56 6.02
CA ILE A 165 -11.35 0.93 7.08
C ILE A 165 -12.21 -0.11 7.78
N TRP A 166 -11.63 -1.28 7.96
CA TRP A 166 -12.23 -2.45 8.58
C TRP A 166 -11.40 -2.85 9.78
N VAL A 167 -12.06 -3.34 10.82
CA VAL A 167 -11.39 -3.98 11.96
C VAL A 167 -11.67 -5.47 11.92
N ALA A 168 -10.61 -6.27 12.02
CA ALA A 168 -10.75 -7.71 12.18
C ALA A 168 -10.99 -8.02 13.66
N ALA A 169 -12.15 -8.59 13.97
CA ALA A 169 -12.47 -9.10 15.28
C ALA A 169 -12.50 -10.63 15.24
N GLN A 170 -11.95 -11.26 16.29
CA GLN A 170 -12.16 -12.68 16.53
C GLN A 170 -13.23 -12.83 17.60
N HIS A 171 -14.36 -13.44 17.25
CA HIS A 171 -15.36 -13.85 18.20
C HIS A 171 -15.55 -15.36 18.06
N ASN A 172 -15.29 -16.13 19.12
CA ASN A 172 -15.47 -17.60 19.14
C ASN A 172 -14.92 -18.36 17.93
N LYS A 173 -13.64 -18.14 17.56
CA LYS A 173 -12.96 -18.75 16.39
C LYS A 173 -13.56 -18.39 15.01
N VAL A 174 -14.56 -17.51 14.96
CA VAL A 174 -15.08 -16.92 13.71
C VAL A 174 -14.39 -15.58 13.49
N LYS A 175 -13.79 -15.40 12.30
CA LYS A 175 -13.26 -14.10 11.87
C LYS A 175 -14.42 -13.26 11.34
N GLN A 176 -14.72 -12.16 12.01
CA GLN A 176 -15.71 -11.18 11.56
C GLN A 176 -15.03 -9.83 11.34
N SER A 177 -15.40 -9.13 10.26
CA SER A 177 -14.87 -7.81 9.93
C SER A 177 -15.97 -6.76 10.06
N TYR A 178 -15.69 -5.68 10.78
CA TYR A 178 -16.64 -4.58 10.96
C TYR A 178 -16.16 -3.31 10.25
N LEU A 179 -17.06 -2.65 9.53
CA LEU A 179 -16.80 -1.36 8.88
C LEU A 179 -16.74 -0.26 9.94
N LEU A 180 -15.66 0.51 9.98
CA LEU A 180 -15.58 1.70 10.83
C LEU A 180 -16.28 2.86 10.11
N ALA A 181 -17.61 2.95 10.26
CA ALA A 181 -18.47 3.81 9.45
C ALA A 181 -18.19 5.32 9.57
N ASN A 182 -17.47 5.81 10.59
CA ASN A 182 -17.26 7.26 10.77
C ASN A 182 -15.90 7.68 11.34
N CYS A 183 -14.87 6.81 11.31
CA CYS A 183 -13.48 7.15 11.68
C CYS A 183 -13.22 7.84 13.04
N SER A 184 -14.22 8.05 13.89
CA SER A 184 -14.01 8.17 15.33
C SER A 184 -13.56 6.79 15.80
N ILE A 185 -12.44 6.72 16.51
CA ILE A 185 -12.13 5.52 17.30
C ILE A 185 -13.40 5.30 18.12
N PRO A 186 -14.07 4.12 18.03
CA PRO A 186 -15.17 3.85 18.94
C PRO A 186 -14.66 4.14 20.35
N LYS A 187 -15.44 4.80 21.20
CA LYS A 187 -15.03 5.03 22.61
C LYS A 187 -14.54 3.69 23.16
N GLU A 188 -13.53 3.68 24.05
CA GLU A 188 -12.89 2.43 24.54
C GLU A 188 -13.91 1.34 24.90
N ASP A 189 -15.09 1.76 25.37
CA ASP A 189 -16.25 0.94 25.73
C ASP A 189 -16.97 0.24 24.55
N GLU A 190 -16.98 0.79 23.34
CA GLU A 190 -17.56 0.16 22.13
C GLU A 190 -16.61 -0.84 21.44
N LEU A 191 -15.30 -0.79 21.75
CA LEU A 191 -14.27 -1.71 21.21
C LEU A 191 -14.11 -2.99 22.04
N LEU A 192 -14.78 -3.07 23.20
CA LEU A 192 -14.68 -4.13 24.22
C LEU A 192 -15.42 -5.43 23.86
N LEU A 193 -16.16 -5.48 22.74
CA LEU A 193 -16.98 -6.66 22.43
C LEU A 193 -16.24 -7.88 21.85
N CYS A 194 -14.90 -7.87 21.77
CA CYS A 194 -14.17 -9.03 21.26
C CYS A 194 -12.77 -9.17 21.88
N ALA A 195 -12.62 -10.27 22.61
CA ALA A 195 -11.43 -10.79 23.31
C ALA A 195 -11.02 -10.04 24.58
N LYS A 196 -11.38 -10.62 25.74
CA LYS A 196 -10.99 -10.18 27.10
C LYS A 196 -9.47 -10.10 27.35
N ASN A 197 -8.63 -10.45 26.37
CA ASN A 197 -7.16 -10.52 26.48
C ASN A 197 -6.40 -9.75 25.39
N ASP A 198 -7.06 -9.08 24.44
CA ASP A 198 -6.38 -8.30 23.39
C ASP A 198 -6.31 -6.83 23.78
N THR A 199 -5.09 -6.30 23.94
CA THR A 199 -4.90 -4.86 24.11
C THR A 199 -5.24 -4.15 22.78
N PRO A 200 -5.93 -2.98 22.81
CA PRO A 200 -6.25 -2.21 21.60
C PRO A 200 -5.04 -1.85 20.73
N ALA A 201 -3.84 -1.84 21.30
CA ALA A 201 -2.57 -1.58 20.63
C ALA A 201 -2.14 -2.67 19.63
N ASN A 202 -2.57 -3.93 19.83
CA ASN A 202 -2.18 -5.08 18.99
C ASN A 202 -3.25 -5.48 17.97
N ARG A 203 -4.40 -4.80 17.95
CA ARG A 203 -5.48 -5.10 17.01
C ARG A 203 -5.06 -4.74 15.58
N ILE A 204 -5.31 -5.66 14.65
CA ILE A 204 -5.03 -5.49 13.22
C ILE A 204 -6.27 -4.93 12.52
N TYR A 205 -6.05 -3.83 11.81
CA TYR A 205 -7.02 -3.16 10.95
C TYR A 205 -6.62 -3.36 9.48
N GLU A 206 -7.60 -3.19 8.61
CA GLU A 206 -7.45 -3.29 7.17
C GLU A 206 -8.07 -2.09 6.49
N TYR A 207 -7.31 -1.41 5.65
CA TYR A 207 -7.81 -0.38 4.75
C TYR A 207 -7.96 -0.99 3.36
N SER A 208 -9.03 -0.63 2.64
CA SER A 208 -9.29 -1.08 1.27
C SER A 208 -9.82 0.06 0.41
N SER A 209 -9.25 0.24 -0.78
CA SER A 209 -9.73 1.22 -1.76
C SER A 209 -9.80 0.64 -3.17
N ASN A 210 -10.84 1.07 -3.89
CA ASN A 210 -11.10 0.71 -5.27
C ASN A 210 -10.83 1.88 -6.25
N GLU A 211 -10.15 2.94 -5.78
CA GLU A 211 -9.81 4.15 -6.56
C GLU A 211 -8.65 3.90 -7.53
N ALA A 212 -8.84 2.94 -8.43
CA ALA A 212 -7.73 2.32 -9.14
C ALA A 212 -6.91 3.27 -10.00
N TYR A 213 -7.57 4.25 -10.64
CA TYR A 213 -6.90 5.28 -11.41
C TYR A 213 -5.91 6.11 -10.58
N ARG A 214 -6.34 6.59 -9.39
CA ARG A 214 -5.49 7.41 -8.50
C ARG A 214 -4.31 6.59 -7.99
N ILE A 215 -4.57 5.34 -7.61
CA ILE A 215 -3.56 4.40 -7.13
C ILE A 215 -2.52 4.11 -8.22
N ILE A 216 -2.95 3.80 -9.45
CA ILE A 216 -2.03 3.59 -10.59
C ILE A 216 -1.19 4.84 -10.84
N ASN A 217 -1.80 6.02 -10.88
CA ASN A 217 -1.06 7.25 -11.09
C ASN A 217 -0.02 7.53 -10.01
N TYR A 218 -0.25 7.10 -8.77
CA TYR A 218 0.77 7.18 -7.72
C TYR A 218 1.90 6.19 -7.99
N PHE A 219 1.61 4.90 -8.15
CA PHE A 219 2.62 3.85 -8.25
C PHE A 219 3.37 3.81 -9.59
N ASP A 220 2.82 4.38 -10.66
CA ASP A 220 3.53 4.64 -11.92
C ASP A 220 4.64 5.69 -11.73
N ARG A 221 4.50 6.60 -10.74
CA ARG A 221 5.50 7.62 -10.39
C ARG A 221 6.44 7.14 -9.29
N PHE A 222 5.89 6.56 -8.23
CA PHE A 222 6.61 6.13 -7.03
C PHE A 222 6.45 4.62 -6.85
N HIS A 223 7.43 3.87 -7.35
CA HIS A 223 7.33 2.41 -7.43
C HIS A 223 7.58 1.75 -6.07
N CYS A 224 6.87 0.65 -5.82
CA CYS A 224 7.25 -0.31 -4.78
C CYS A 224 8.65 -0.86 -5.06
N ASN A 225 9.46 -1.03 -4.02
CA ASN A 225 10.80 -1.60 -4.13
C ASN A 225 10.81 -3.12 -3.92
N SER A 226 9.84 -3.65 -3.17
CA SER A 226 9.65 -5.08 -2.96
C SER A 226 9.22 -5.76 -4.27
N PRO A 227 9.95 -6.78 -4.75
CA PRO A 227 9.60 -7.49 -5.98
C PRO A 227 8.16 -8.01 -5.98
N SER A 228 7.68 -8.62 -4.88
CA SER A 228 6.33 -9.18 -4.85
C SER A 228 5.24 -8.10 -4.96
N LYS A 229 5.45 -6.93 -4.33
CA LYS A 229 4.51 -5.81 -4.39
C LYS A 229 4.49 -5.15 -5.76
N LEU A 230 5.66 -5.01 -6.38
CA LEU A 230 5.79 -4.46 -7.73
C LEU A 230 5.12 -5.37 -8.77
N VAL A 231 5.34 -6.68 -8.69
CA VAL A 231 4.70 -7.65 -9.58
C VAL A 231 3.18 -7.64 -9.39
N GLY A 232 2.71 -7.62 -8.15
CA GLY A 232 1.28 -7.47 -7.83
C GLY A 232 0.68 -6.21 -8.44
N PHE A 233 1.36 -5.07 -8.27
CA PHE A 233 0.95 -3.80 -8.89
C PHE A 233 0.86 -3.89 -10.41
N PHE A 234 1.85 -4.46 -11.10
CA PHE A 234 1.80 -4.56 -12.56
C PHE A 234 0.72 -5.52 -13.07
N LYS A 235 0.46 -6.63 -12.37
CA LYS A 235 -0.68 -7.52 -12.64
C LYS A 235 -1.99 -6.74 -12.53
N TRP A 236 -2.14 -5.98 -11.44
CA TRP A 236 -3.31 -5.16 -11.16
C TRP A 236 -3.53 -4.05 -12.20
N ARG A 237 -2.48 -3.28 -12.54
CA ARG A 237 -2.48 -2.27 -13.61
C ARG A 237 -2.84 -2.87 -14.98
N LYS A 238 -2.34 -4.07 -15.28
CA LYS A 238 -2.68 -4.78 -16.53
C LYS A 238 -4.17 -5.13 -16.58
N VAL A 239 -4.76 -5.58 -15.47
CA VAL A 239 -6.21 -5.82 -15.41
C VAL A 239 -6.99 -4.51 -15.56
N TYR A 240 -6.55 -3.41 -14.93
CA TYR A 240 -7.17 -2.10 -15.15
C TYR A 240 -7.25 -1.72 -16.63
N ARG A 241 -6.20 -1.97 -17.41
CA ARG A 241 -6.20 -1.74 -18.87
C ARG A 241 -7.23 -2.59 -19.61
N ILE A 242 -7.39 -3.87 -19.22
CA ILE A 242 -8.41 -4.76 -19.79
C ILE A 242 -9.82 -4.21 -19.47
N LEU A 243 -10.02 -3.68 -18.25
CA LEU A 243 -11.28 -3.07 -17.84
C LEU A 243 -11.56 -1.78 -18.61
N GLN A 244 -10.58 -0.87 -18.67
CA GLN A 244 -10.64 0.41 -19.39
C GLN A 244 -11.05 0.25 -20.87
N ARG A 245 -10.63 -0.84 -21.50
CA ARG A 245 -10.90 -1.12 -22.92
C ARG A 245 -12.12 -2.02 -23.15
N ASN A 246 -12.87 -2.34 -22.08
CA ASN A 246 -13.98 -3.29 -22.11
C ASN A 246 -13.62 -4.70 -22.66
N GLU A 247 -12.33 -5.04 -22.72
CA GLU A 247 -11.85 -6.33 -23.23
C GLU A 247 -12.38 -7.49 -22.36
N HIS A 248 -12.58 -7.24 -21.05
CA HIS A 248 -13.13 -8.20 -20.08
C HIS A 248 -14.55 -8.68 -20.38
N LEU A 249 -15.31 -7.99 -21.24
CA LEU A 249 -16.65 -8.41 -21.66
C LEU A 249 -16.60 -9.60 -22.63
N THR A 250 -15.44 -9.87 -23.23
CA THR A 250 -15.23 -11.04 -24.10
C THR A 250 -14.74 -12.24 -23.28
N LEU A 251 -15.09 -13.46 -23.70
CA LEU A 251 -14.56 -14.70 -23.08
C LEU A 251 -13.03 -14.70 -23.02
N LYS A 252 -12.38 -14.35 -24.14
CA LYS A 252 -10.91 -14.27 -24.23
C LYS A 252 -10.31 -13.25 -23.25
N GLY A 253 -10.92 -12.08 -23.12
CA GLY A 253 -10.46 -11.04 -22.19
C GLY A 253 -10.71 -11.41 -20.73
N PHE A 254 -11.85 -12.02 -20.42
CA PHE A 254 -12.15 -12.53 -19.08
C PHE A 254 -11.19 -13.65 -18.66
N ASP A 255 -10.92 -14.61 -19.54
CA ASP A 255 -9.95 -15.69 -19.30
C ASP A 255 -8.54 -15.15 -19.04
N LYS A 256 -8.16 -14.07 -19.73
CA LYS A 256 -6.89 -13.36 -19.49
C LYS A 256 -6.83 -12.79 -18.06
N VAL A 257 -7.93 -12.23 -17.55
CA VAL A 257 -8.01 -11.76 -16.15
C VAL A 257 -7.89 -12.93 -15.17
N LEU A 258 -8.58 -14.05 -15.42
CA LEU A 258 -8.49 -15.25 -14.58
C LEU A 258 -7.07 -15.83 -14.51
N ARG A 259 -6.35 -15.83 -15.63
CA ARG A 259 -4.94 -16.26 -15.68
C ARG A 259 -4.05 -15.33 -14.85
N ILE A 260 -4.24 -14.01 -14.97
CA ILE A 260 -3.47 -13.03 -14.18
C ILE A 260 -3.72 -13.22 -12.68
N LYS A 261 -4.98 -13.36 -12.25
CA LYS A 261 -5.35 -13.57 -10.84
C LYS A 261 -4.74 -14.85 -10.26
N ARG A 262 -4.74 -15.97 -10.99
CA ARG A 262 -4.15 -17.24 -10.51
C ARG A 262 -2.66 -17.12 -10.21
N MET A 263 -1.94 -16.30 -10.98
CA MET A 263 -0.52 -16.05 -10.74
C MET A 263 -0.26 -15.21 -9.48
N GLU A 264 -1.27 -14.69 -8.76
CA GLU A 264 -1.08 -13.95 -7.50
C GLU A 264 -0.75 -14.86 -6.30
N TYR A 265 -1.05 -16.16 -6.36
CA TYR A 265 -0.99 -17.09 -5.21
C TYR A 265 0.15 -18.12 -5.24
N ASN A 266 0.99 -18.12 -6.29
CA ASN A 266 2.01 -19.14 -6.51
C ASN A 266 3.43 -18.72 -6.07
N ASP A 267 3.58 -17.63 -5.30
CA ASP A 267 4.87 -17.08 -4.84
C ASP A 267 4.98 -17.04 -3.30
#